data_AF-A0A2K8ZB41-F1
#
_entry.id   AF-A0A2K8ZB41-F1
#
_cell.length_a   1.000
_cell.length_b   1.000
_cell.length_c   1.000
_cell.angle_alpha   90.00
_cell.angle_beta   90.00
_cell.angle_gamma   90.00
#
_symmetry.space_group_name_H-M   'P 1'
#
loop_
_entity.id
_entity.type
_entity.pdbx_description
1 polymer ?
#
loop_
_entity_poly.entity_id
_entity_poly.type
_entity_poly.pdbx_seq_one_letter_code
_entity_poly.pdbx_strand_id
1 'polypeptide(L)' 'MPGEHMVQRLQRLINDHQIRQIRICRLGDFKLHDQSEEWSFGHEYIQVGSQPYNLNRVVTFTVIDQVLYLYF' A
#
# COMPACT_ATOMS: atom_id res chain seq x y z
N MET A 1 13.46 -6.03 1.73
CA MET A 1 13.20 -5.54 3.10
C MET A 1 12.19 -6.47 3.73
N PRO A 2 12.30 -6.81 5.04
CA PRO A 2 11.27 -7.58 5.72
C PRO A 2 9.92 -6.86 5.71
N GLY A 3 8.82 -7.61 5.63
CA GLY A 3 7.46 -7.08 5.48
C GLY A 3 7.06 -6.18 6.64
N GLU A 4 7.49 -6.53 7.86
CA GLU A 4 7.28 -5.73 9.06
C GLU A 4 7.87 -4.31 8.96
N HIS A 5 9.06 -4.17 8.38
CA HIS A 5 9.68 -2.85 8.20
C HIS A 5 8.86 -2.00 7.20
N MET A 6 8.28 -2.65 6.19
CA MET A 6 7.38 -1.99 5.25
C MET A 6 6.08 -1.57 5.92
N VAL A 7 5.50 -2.40 6.78
CA VAL A 7 4.31 -2.04 7.60
C VAL A 7 4.58 -0.75 8.36
N GLN A 8 5.65 -0.70 9.16
CA GLN A 8 5.98 0.47 9.97
C GLN A 8 6.20 1.72 9.12
N ARG A 9 6.86 1.57 7.96
CA ARG A 9 7.12 2.68 7.03
C ARG A 9 5.84 3.21 6.41
N LEU A 10 4.96 2.32 5.93
CA LEU A 10 3.69 2.69 5.31
C LEU A 10 2.73 3.30 6.34
N GLN A 11 2.66 2.76 7.55
CA GLN A 11 1.86 3.35 8.64
C GLN A 11 2.27 4.79 8.94
N ARG A 12 3.58 5.04 9.05
CA ARG A 12 4.10 6.39 9.29
C ARG A 12 3.74 7.34 8.14
N LEU A 13 3.96 6.90 6.91
CA LEU A 13 3.65 7.67 5.72
C LEU A 13 2.15 7.97 5.55
N ILE A 14 1.28 7.00 5.88
CA ILE A 14 -0.17 7.16 5.89
C ILE A 14 -0.60 8.26 6.86
N ASN A 15 -0.04 8.25 8.07
CA ASN A 15 -0.33 9.26 9.07
C ASN A 15 0.21 10.64 8.67
N ASP A 16 1.47 10.70 8.21
CA ASP A 16 2.15 11.96 7.87
C ASP A 16 1.48 12.68 6.69
N HIS A 17 0.99 11.93 5.70
CA HIS A 17 0.38 12.48 4.47
C HIS A 17 -1.15 12.48 4.51
N GLN A 18 -1.76 12.09 5.64
CA GLN A 18 -3.21 11.97 5.80
C GLN A 18 -3.85 11.18 4.65
N ILE A 19 -3.27 10.03 4.32
CA ILE A 19 -3.73 9.20 3.20
C ILE A 19 -5.20 8.84 3.40
N ARG A 20 -5.98 8.98 2.33
CA ARG A 20 -7.42 8.69 2.31
C ARG A 20 -7.78 7.49 1.45
N GLN A 21 -6.87 7.08 0.57
CA GLN A 21 -7.09 5.98 -0.35
C GLN A 21 -5.77 5.26 -0.62
N ILE A 22 -5.83 3.94 -0.71
CA ILE A 22 -4.71 3.11 -1.17
C ILE A 22 -5.07 2.50 -2.51
N ARG A 23 -4.14 2.57 -3.46
CA ARG A 23 -4.23 1.98 -4.79
C ARG A 23 -3.14 0.93 -4.95
N ILE A 24 -3.56 -0.24 -5.38
CA ILE A 24 -2.66 -1.34 -5.74
C ILE A 24 -2.48 -1.32 -7.24
N CYS A 25 -1.24 -1.20 -7.68
CA CYS A 25 -0.86 -1.18 -9.08
C CYS A 25 0.05 -2.35 -9.40
N ARG A 26 -0.04 -2.86 -10.63
CA ARG A 26 0.94 -3.81 -11.17
C ARG A 26 2.08 -3.03 -11.79
N LEU A 27 3.33 -3.37 -11.46
CA LEU A 27 4.51 -2.63 -11.91
C LEU A 27 4.69 -2.69 -13.45
N GLY A 28 4.30 -3.78 -14.09
CA GLY A 28 4.57 -4.02 -15.51
C GLY A 28 3.76 -3.14 -16.48
N ASP A 29 2.47 -2.97 -16.21
CA ASP A 29 1.54 -2.21 -17.06
C ASP A 29 0.99 -0.95 -16.39
N PHE A 30 1.47 -0.64 -15.17
CA PHE A 30 0.98 0.44 -14.32
C PHE A 30 -0.54 0.43 -14.14
N LYS A 31 -1.20 -0.71 -14.37
CA LYS A 31 -2.64 -0.79 -14.24
C LYS A 31 -3.03 -0.84 -12.78
N LEU A 32 -4.06 -0.06 -12.48
CA LEU A 32 -4.79 -0.17 -11.24
C LEU A 32 -5.38 -1.58 -11.14
N HIS A 33 -4.91 -2.33 -10.16
CA HIS A 33 -5.41 -3.65 -9.84
C HIS A 33 -6.55 -3.57 -8.84
N ASP A 34 -6.41 -2.73 -7.82
CA ASP A 34 -7.38 -2.58 -6.73
C ASP A 34 -7.26 -1.20 -6.08
N GLN A 35 -8.34 -0.74 -5.42
CA GLN A 35 -8.32 0.49 -4.64
C GLN A 35 -9.37 0.47 -3.54
N SER A 36 -9.04 1.09 -2.40
CA SER A 36 -9.98 1.22 -1.28
C SER A 36 -9.66 2.44 -0.41
N GLU A 37 -10.70 3.00 0.19
CA GLU A 37 -10.60 3.99 1.28
C GLU A 37 -10.50 3.31 2.66
N GLU A 38 -10.72 2.00 2.72
CA GLU A 38 -10.58 1.18 3.92
C GLU A 38 -9.39 0.24 3.77
N TRP A 39 -8.51 0.23 4.77
CA TRP A 39 -7.38 -0.67 4.86
C TRP A 39 -7.05 -1.05 6.31
N SER A 40 -6.36 -2.18 6.47
CA SER A 40 -5.79 -2.61 7.75
C SER A 40 -4.42 -3.26 7.55
N PHE A 41 -3.55 -3.14 8.55
CA PHE A 41 -2.24 -3.78 8.53
C PHE A 41 -2.27 -5.08 9.32
N GLY A 42 -1.70 -6.13 8.74
CA GLY A 42 -1.27 -7.32 9.45
C GLY A 42 0.24 -7.30 9.72
N HIS A 43 0.79 -8.45 10.09
CA HIS A 43 2.22 -8.59 10.41
C HIS A 43 3.14 -8.26 9.21
N GLU A 44 2.82 -8.78 8.02
CA GLU A 44 3.59 -8.57 6.79
C GLU A 44 2.71 -8.27 5.56
N TYR A 45 1.44 -7.94 5.78
CA TYR A 45 0.50 -7.66 4.72
C TYR A 45 -0.31 -6.41 5.02
N ILE A 46 -0.84 -5.83 3.95
CA ILE A 46 -1.89 -4.81 4.03
C ILE A 46 -3.15 -5.38 3.39
N GLN A 47 -4.27 -5.28 4.08
CA GLN A 47 -5.58 -5.56 3.51
C GLN A 47 -6.13 -4.25 2.97
N VAL A 48 -6.42 -4.22 1.66
CA VAL A 48 -7.01 -3.07 0.97
C VAL A 48 -8.38 -3.51 0.45
N GLY A 49 -9.44 -2.96 1.02
CA GLY A 49 -10.80 -3.48 0.81
C GLY A 49 -10.91 -4.94 1.25
N SER A 50 -11.24 -5.83 0.31
CA SER A 50 -11.44 -7.26 0.56
C SER A 50 -10.22 -8.14 0.27
N GLN A 51 -9.11 -7.58 -0.22
CA GLN A 51 -7.94 -8.35 -0.67
C GLN A 51 -6.70 -8.08 0.21
N PRO A 52 -5.97 -9.14 0.63
CA PRO A 52 -4.70 -9.01 1.31
C PRO A 52 -3.51 -8.96 0.34
N TYR A 53 -2.55 -8.09 0.61
CA TYR A 53 -1.34 -7.89 -0.20
C TYR A 53 -0.08 -8.05 0.64
N ASN A 54 0.80 -8.98 0.26
CA ASN A 54 2.04 -9.26 0.99
C ASN A 54 3.08 -8.16 0.74
N LEU A 55 3.40 -7.39 1.77
CA LEU A 55 4.27 -6.22 1.68
C LEU A 55 5.74 -6.56 1.38
N ASN A 56 6.16 -7.82 1.55
CA ASN A 56 7.46 -8.30 1.07
C ASN A 56 7.59 -8.22 -0.46
N ARG A 57 6.47 -8.11 -1.19
CA ARG A 57 6.43 -8.06 -2.66
C ARG A 57 6.28 -6.63 -3.21
N VAL A 58 6.17 -5.62 -2.35
CA VAL A 58 6.12 -4.23 -2.83
C VAL A 58 7.45 -3.88 -3.47
N VAL A 59 7.41 -3.51 -4.75
CA VAL A 59 8.60 -3.08 -5.50
C VAL A 59 8.89 -1.60 -5.25
N THR A 60 7.87 -0.76 -5.29
CA THR A 60 7.97 0.67 -4.99
C THR A 60 6.62 1.25 -4.56
N PHE A 61 6.64 2.46 -4.03
CA PHE A 61 5.42 3.20 -3.67
C PHE A 61 5.61 4.70 -3.86
N THR A 62 4.51 5.41 -4.07
CA THR A 62 4.48 6.87 -4.12
C THR A 62 3.20 7.44 -3.52
N VAL A 63 3.23 8.71 -3.13
CA VAL A 63 2.06 9.45 -2.64
C VAL A 63 1.76 10.57 -3.62
N ILE A 64 0.50 10.66 -4.05
CA ILE A 64 -0.01 11.75 -4.89
C ILE A 64 -1.38 12.14 -4.34
N ASP A 65 -1.58 13.41 -4.00
CA ASP A 65 -2.87 13.95 -3.56
C ASP A 65 -3.59 13.10 -2.48
N GLN A 66 -2.86 12.72 -1.42
CA GLN A 66 -3.36 11.88 -0.31
C GLN A 66 -3.75 10.45 -0.73
N VAL A 67 -3.32 10.00 -1.90
CA VAL A 67 -3.47 8.62 -2.38
C VAL A 67 -2.11 7.93 -2.32
N LEU A 68 -2.05 6.80 -1.64
CA LEU A 68 -0.86 5.95 -1.61
C LEU A 68 -0.96 4.91 -2.73
N TYR A 69 0.00 4.94 -3.64
CA TYR A 69 0.15 3.96 -4.72
C TYR A 69 1.19 2.94 -4.30
N LEU A 70 0.79 1.67 -4.24
CA LEU A 70 1.66 0.53 -3.99
C LEU A 70 1.84 -0.27 -5.28
N TYR A 71 3.07 -0.44 -5.73
CA TYR A 71 3.38 -1.20 -6.94
C TYR A 71 3.95 -2.57 -6.55
N PHE A 72 3.27 -3.61 -7.02
CA PHE A 72 3.64 -5.02 -6.86
C PHE A 72 4.08 -5.63 -8.19
#